data_AF-A0A973J946-F1
#
_entry.id   AF-A0A973J946-F1
#
_cell.length_a   1.000
_cell.length_b   1.000
_cell.length_c   1.000
_cell.angle_alpha   90.00
_cell.angle_beta   90.00
_cell.angle_gamma   90.00
#
_symmetry.space_group_name_H-M   'P 1'
#
loop_
_entity.id
_entity.type
_entity.pdbx_description
1 polymer ?
#
loop_
_entity_poly.entity_id
_entity_poly.type
_entity_poly.pdbx_seq_one_letter_code
_entity_poly.pdbx_strand_id
1 'polypeptide(L)' 'SWGIAFFEYVLQVPANRIGFQYYNLGQLKVIQEVITMVVFAGFAFLYMKQPLKLDYLWAGLCLVGAVYFMFRGGLPQA' A
#
# COMPACT_ATOMS: atom_id res chain seq x y z
N SER A 1 7.76 -10.18 17.33
CA SER A 1 7.72 -9.17 16.24
C SER A 1 8.81 -9.36 15.16
N TRP A 2 9.88 -10.13 15.40
CA TRP A 2 10.95 -10.35 14.40
C TRP A 2 10.58 -11.33 13.27
N GLY A 3 9.82 -12.39 13.56
CA GLY A 3 9.44 -13.39 12.55
C GLY A 3 8.51 -12.85 11.46
N ILE A 4 7.53 -12.03 11.83
CA ILE A 4 6.60 -11.41 10.85
C ILE A 4 7.34 -10.41 9.96
N ALA A 5 8.20 -9.57 10.56
CA ALA A 5 9.06 -8.65 9.81
C ALA A 5 9.97 -9.39 8.83
N PHE A 6 10.51 -10.55 9.21
CA PHE A 6 11.32 -11.38 8.30
C PHE A 6 10.52 -11.82 7.06
N PHE A 7 9.29 -12.32 7.21
CA PHE A 7 8.46 -12.70 6.07
C PHE A 7 8.05 -11.49 5.21
N GLU A 8 7.75 -10.35 5.84
CA GLU A 8 7.48 -9.11 5.14
C GLU A 8 8.67 -8.71 4.25
N TYR A 9 9.89 -8.71 4.79
CA TYR A 9 11.09 -8.39 4.02
C TYR A 9 11.41 -9.44 2.93
N VAL A 10 11.20 -10.74 3.21
CA VAL A 10 11.41 -11.81 2.21
C VAL A 10 10.50 -11.63 1.00
N LEU A 11 9.28 -11.13 1.18
CA LEU A 11 8.35 -10.84 0.07
C LEU A 11 8.58 -9.46 -0.55
N GLN A 12 8.91 -8.45 0.27
CA GLN A 12 9.10 -7.07 -0.17
C GLN A 12 10.36 -6.90 -1.02
N VAL A 13 11.46 -7.58 -0.71
CA VAL A 13 12.70 -7.49 -1.48
C VAL A 13 12.54 -7.98 -2.94
N PRO A 14 12.01 -9.18 -3.22
CA PRO A 14 11.77 -9.62 -4.60
C PRO A 14 10.67 -8.82 -5.29
N ALA A 15 9.59 -8.46 -4.57
CA ALA A 15 8.55 -7.60 -5.13
C ALA A 15 9.11 -6.23 -5.56
N ASN A 16 10.01 -5.65 -4.77
CA ASN A 16 10.66 -4.40 -5.14
C ASN A 16 11.63 -4.57 -6.31
N ARG A 17 12.38 -5.68 -6.39
CA ARG A 17 13.27 -5.94 -7.54
C ARG A 17 12.50 -6.09 -8.85
N ILE A 18 11.38 -6.81 -8.83
CA ILE A 18 10.53 -7.01 -10.02
C ILE A 18 9.78 -5.70 -10.35
N GLY A 19 9.24 -5.01 -9.35
CA GLY A 19 8.51 -3.76 -9.52
C GLY A 19 9.37 -2.62 -10.06
N PHE A 20 10.66 -2.58 -9.71
CA PHE A 20 11.60 -1.57 -10.20
C PHE A 20 11.84 -1.63 -11.73
N GLN A 21 11.44 -2.73 -12.39
CA GLN A 21 11.46 -2.83 -13.87
C GLN A 21 10.35 -2.00 -14.53
N TYR A 22 9.28 -1.66 -13.79
CA TYR A 22 8.07 -1.02 -14.33
C TYR A 22 7.70 0.28 -13.63
N TYR A 23 8.14 0.47 -12.39
CA TYR A 23 7.74 1.57 -11.51
C TYR A 23 8.94 2.14 -10.76
N ASN A 24 8.85 3.41 -10.37
CA ASN A 24 9.87 4.06 -9.54
C ASN A 24 9.76 3.68 -8.06
N LEU A 25 10.88 3.80 -7.34
CA LEU A 25 10.95 3.61 -5.87
C LEU A 25 9.80 4.27 -5.10
N GLY A 26 9.42 5.50 -5.47
CA GLY A 26 8.30 6.22 -4.86
C GLY A 26 6.94 5.56 -5.13
N GLN A 27 6.70 5.08 -6.36
CA GLN A 27 5.46 4.39 -6.72
C GLN A 27 5.35 3.02 -6.04
N LEU A 28 6.45 2.26 -5.97
CA LEU A 28 6.48 0.99 -5.24
C LEU A 28 6.13 1.17 -3.77
N LYS A 29 6.70 2.21 -3.12
CA LYS A 29 6.42 2.50 -1.72
C LYS A 29 4.94 2.85 -1.51
N VAL A 30 4.36 3.65 -2.39
CA VAL A 30 2.94 4.01 -2.31
C VAL A 30 2.04 2.79 -2.51
N ILE A 31 2.36 1.91 -3.46
CA ILE A 31 1.62 0.64 -3.62
C ILE A 31 1.70 -0.20 -2.34
N GLN A 32 2.87 -0.28 -1.71
CA GLN A 32 3.03 -1.00 -0.45
C GLN A 32 2.15 -0.40 0.66
N GLU A 33 2.16 0.93 0.85
CA GLU A 33 1.33 1.60 1.87
C GLU A 33 -0.18 1.44 1.60
N VAL A 34 -0.59 1.36 0.33
CA VAL A 34 -1.98 1.08 -0.03
C VAL A 34 -2.36 -0.35 0.35
N ILE A 35 -1.51 -1.33 0.05
CA ILE A 35 -1.77 -2.74 0.38
C ILE A 35 -1.83 -2.94 1.90
N THR A 36 -0.89 -2.38 2.66
CA THR A 36 -0.88 -2.49 4.12
C THR A 36 -2.13 -1.87 4.73
N MET A 37 -2.55 -0.69 4.25
CA MET A 37 -3.77 -0.04 4.71
C MET A 37 -5.05 -0.82 4.35
N VAL A 38 -5.14 -1.39 3.15
CA VAL A 38 -6.30 -2.20 2.73
C VAL A 38 -6.40 -3.48 3.56
N VAL A 39 -5.30 -4.21 3.74
CA VAL A 39 -5.26 -5.42 4.57
C VAL A 39 -5.62 -5.08 6.02
N PHE A 40 -5.10 -3.98 6.54
CA PHE A 40 -5.42 -3.51 7.89
C PHE A 40 -6.90 -3.14 8.04
N ALA A 41 -7.47 -2.39 7.10
CA ALA A 41 -8.89 -2.02 7.11
C ALA A 41 -9.79 -3.26 7.01
N GLY A 42 -9.46 -4.22 6.14
CA GLY A 42 -10.15 -5.50 6.04
C GLY A 42 -10.08 -6.31 7.34
N PHE A 43 -8.91 -6.36 7.97
CA PHE A 43 -8.73 -7.00 9.27
C PHE A 43 -9.55 -6.31 10.38
N ALA A 44 -9.53 -4.98 10.44
CA ALA A 44 -10.31 -4.21 11.43
C ALA A 44 -11.82 -4.45 11.29
N PHE A 45 -12.32 -4.55 10.06
CA PHE A 45 -13.73 -4.81 9.78
C PHE A 45 -14.12 -6.27 10.05
N LEU A 46 -13.38 -7.24 9.49
CA LEU A 46 -13.74 -8.66 9.53
C LEU A 46 -13.42 -9.31 10.88
N TYR A 47 -12.27 -8.99 11.47
CA TYR A 47 -11.80 -9.63 12.69
C TYR A 47 -12.21 -8.86 13.95
N MET A 48 -11.96 -7.55 13.99
CA MET A 48 -12.28 -6.74 15.19
C MET A 48 -13.73 -6.27 15.28
N LYS A 49 -14.53 -6.43 14.20
CA LYS A 49 -15.92 -5.93 14.11
C LYS A 49 -16.05 -4.46 14.51
N GLN A 50 -14.99 -3.66 14.31
CA GLN A 50 -15.10 -2.24 14.55
C GLN A 50 -16.04 -1.64 13.51
N PRO A 51 -16.97 -0.75 13.92
CA PRO A 51 -17.81 -0.07 12.96
C PRO A 51 -16.90 0.73 12.04
N LEU A 52 -16.99 0.48 10.73
CA LEU A 52 -16.33 1.28 9.71
C LEU A 52 -16.91 2.70 9.79
N LYS A 53 -16.29 3.53 10.61
CA LYS A 53 -16.61 4.96 10.70
C LYS A 53 -16.34 5.60 9.34
N LEU A 54 -17.02 6.71 9.07
CA LEU A 54 -16.79 7.53 7.87
C LEU A 54 -15.29 7.89 7.70
N ASP A 55 -14.53 7.92 8.79
CA ASP A 55 -13.08 8.12 8.78
C ASP A 55 -12.33 7.12 7.87
N TYR A 56 -12.76 5.85 7.81
CA TYR A 56 -12.16 4.86 6.89
C TYR A 56 -12.49 5.15 5.43
N LEU A 57 -13.68 5.68 5.15
CA LEU A 57 -14.07 6.12 3.82
C LEU A 57 -13.24 7.34 3.38
N TRP A 58 -13.06 8.32 4.27
CA TRP A 58 -12.21 9.48 4.01
C TRP A 58 -10.74 9.09 3.84
N ALA A 59 -10.23 8.15 4.65
CA ALA A 59 -8.88 7.61 4.50
C ALA A 59 -8.71 6.89 3.15
N GLY A 60 -9.68 6.07 2.73
CA GLY A 60 -9.69 5.41 1.42
C GLY A 60 -9.70 6.42 0.27
N LEU A 61 -10.52 7.48 0.38
CA LEU A 61 -10.60 8.54 -0.63
C LEU A 61 -9.29 9.35 -0.71
N CYS A 62 -8.65 9.64 0.43
CA CYS A 62 -7.31 10.25 0.49
C CYS A 62 -6.24 9.35 -0.15
N LEU A 63 -6.30 8.02 0.04
CA LEU A 63 -5.39 7.08 -0.61
C LEU A 63 -5.59 7.04 -2.11
N VAL A 64 -6.83 7.06 -2.60
CA VAL A 64 -7.12 7.17 -4.04
C VAL A 64 -6.56 8.47 -4.60
N GLY A 65 -6.68 9.58 -3.87
CA GLY A 65 -6.04 10.85 -4.21
C GLY A 65 -4.52 10.76 -4.28
N ALA A 66 -3.88 10.12 -3.29
CA ALA A 66 -2.44 9.92 -3.26
C ALA A 66 -1.93 9.09 -4.44
N VAL A 67 -2.63 8.00 -4.77
CA VAL A 67 -2.36 7.20 -5.98
C VAL A 67 -2.52 8.07 -7.22
N TYR A 68 -3.64 8.79 -7.35
CA TYR A 68 -3.86 9.66 -8.50
C TYR A 68 -2.74 10.70 -8.68
N PHE A 69 -2.33 11.41 -7.63
CA PHE A 69 -1.24 12.39 -7.72
C PHE A 69 0.11 11.77 -8.07
N MET A 70 0.43 10.61 -7.50
CA MET A 70 1.68 9.89 -7.77
C MET A 70 1.76 9.31 -9.19
N PHE A 71 0.62 9.02 -9.81
CA PHE A 71 0.53 8.50 -11.17
C PHE A 71 0.18 9.58 -12.22
N ARG A 72 -0.26 10.78 -11.81
CA ARG A 72 -0.63 11.90 -12.70
C ARG A 72 0.55 12.54 -13.42
N GLY A 73 1.76 12.42 -12.89
CA GLY A 73 2.99 12.97 -13.49
C GLY A 73 3.49 12.22 -14.74
N GLY A 74 2.82 11.14 -15.15
CA GLY A 74 3.35 10.24 -16.17
C GLY A 74 4.51 9.41 -15.63
N LEU A 75 4.64 8.17 -16.12
CA LEU A 75 5.76 7.27 -15.84
C LEU A 75 7.10 8.02 -15.87
N PRO A 76 7.85 8.16 -14.76
CA PRO A 76 9.21 8.66 -14.85
C PRO A 76 10.15 7.49 -15.17
N GLN A 77 10.26 7.20 -16.48
CA GLN A 77 11.44 6.70 -17.21
C GLN A 77 11.85 5.23 -16.93
N ALA A 78 12.21 4.41 -17.93
CA ALA A 78 13.43 4.52 -18.75
C ALA A 78 14.69 4.76 -17.89
#